data_AF-A0A7V6GAI1-F1
#
_entry.id   AF-A0A7V6GAI1-F1
#
_cell.length_a   1.000
_cell.length_b   1.000
_cell.length_c   1.000
_cell.angle_alpha   90.00
_cell.angle_beta   90.00
_cell.angle_gamma   90.00
#
_symmetry.space_group_name_H-M   'P 1'
#
loop_
_entity.id
_entity.type
_entity.pdbx_description
1 polymer ?
#
loop_
_entity_poly.entity_id
_entity_poly.type
_entity_poly.pdbx_seq_one_letter_code
_entity_poly.pdbx_strand_id
1 'polypeptide(L)' 'MSLFNFFNNGKAEWEEIIKLKKQLVDVGFAPDEVNYMIKKQVGKKSYSKLSRSELLKIKEALVNQLEISHKCLNLIKES' A
#
# COMPACT_ATOMS: atom_id res chain seq x y z
N MET A 1 -25.11 12.39 -4.35
CA MET A 1 -24.06 11.41 -4.00
C MET A 1 -24.27 10.98 -2.55
N SER A 2 -24.58 9.71 -2.27
CA SER A 2 -24.93 9.24 -0.90
C SER A 2 -23.70 9.04 0.00
N LEU A 3 -23.80 9.42 1.27
CA LEU A 3 -22.80 9.17 2.34
C LEU A 3 -22.43 7.69 2.46
N PHE A 4 -23.34 6.78 2.11
CA PHE A 4 -23.13 5.34 2.16
C PHE A 4 -22.02 4.87 1.20
N ASN A 5 -21.89 5.52 0.03
CA ASN A 5 -20.84 5.22 -0.94
C ASN A 5 -19.45 5.70 -0.48
N PHE A 6 -19.38 6.68 0.43
CA PHE A 6 -18.11 7.21 0.91
C PHE A 6 -17.44 6.25 1.91
N PHE A 7 -18.22 5.68 2.84
CA PHE A 7 -17.72 4.70 3.80
C PHE A 7 -17.31 3.36 3.15
N ASN A 8 -18.05 2.90 2.13
CA ASN A 8 -17.73 1.66 1.43
C ASN A 8 -16.40 1.74 0.65
N ASN A 9 -16.09 2.91 0.08
CA ASN A 9 -14.85 3.10 -0.69
C ASN A 9 -13.60 3.12 0.21
N GLY A 10 -13.65 3.70 1.41
CA GLY A 10 -12.48 3.69 2.31
C GLY A 10 -12.07 2.27 2.75
N LYS A 11 -13.05 1.37 2.90
CA LYS A 11 -12.82 -0.03 3.28
C LYS A 11 -12.15 -0.82 2.15
N ALA A 12 -12.65 -0.71 0.92
CA ALA A 12 -12.07 -1.38 -0.23
C ALA A 12 -10.60 -0.98 -0.45
N GLU A 13 -10.31 0.32 -0.36
CA GLU A 13 -8.97 0.85 -0.54
C GLU A 13 -8.00 0.34 0.54
N TRP A 14 -8.48 0.18 1.77
CA TRP A 14 -7.70 -0.41 2.86
C TRP A 14 -7.44 -1.90 2.67
N GLU A 15 -8.42 -2.66 2.20
CA GLU A 15 -8.24 -4.08 1.87
C GLU A 15 -7.19 -4.28 0.77
N GLU A 16 -7.16 -3.40 -0.23
CA GLU A 16 -6.11 -3.39 -1.26
C GLU A 16 -4.72 -3.09 -0.67
N ILE A 17 -4.61 -2.12 0.24
CA ILE A 17 -3.35 -1.83 0.95
C ILE A 17 -2.84 -3.06 1.72
N ILE A 18 -3.73 -3.81 2.39
CA ILE A 18 -3.36 -5.03 3.10
C ILE A 18 -2.82 -6.09 2.12
N LYS A 19 -3.47 -6.26 0.95
CA LYS A 19 -3.01 -7.19 -0.08
C LYS A 19 -1.63 -6.81 -0.62
N LEU A 20 -1.41 -5.53 -0.92
CA LEU A 20 -0.11 -5.02 -1.40
C LEU A 20 0.98 -5.20 -0.36
N LYS A 21 0.67 -4.95 0.92
CA LYS A 21 1.61 -5.21 2.02
C LYS A 21 2.04 -6.67 2.05
N LYS A 22 1.10 -7.60 1.90
CA LYS A 22 1.43 -9.03 1.86
C LYS A 22 2.34 -9.35 0.67
N GLN A 23 2.02 -8.85 -0.53
CA GLN A 23 2.84 -9.06 -1.72
C GLN A 23 4.27 -8.54 -1.56
N LEU A 24 4.45 -7.37 -0.94
CA LEU A 24 5.80 -6.85 -0.64
C LEU A 24 6.56 -7.75 0.33
N VAL A 25 5.90 -8.29 1.35
CA VAL A 25 6.54 -9.26 2.26
C VAL A 25 6.89 -10.55 1.52
N ASP A 26 6.02 -11.03 0.64
CA ASP A 26 6.23 -12.25 -0.14
C ASP A 26 7.43 -12.12 -1.10
N VAL A 27 7.75 -10.91 -1.58
CA VAL A 27 8.95 -10.64 -2.41
C VAL A 27 10.20 -10.30 -1.59
N GLY A 28 10.13 -10.36 -0.26
CA GLY A 28 11.28 -10.33 0.65
C GLY A 28 11.43 -9.07 1.51
N PHE A 29 10.48 -8.14 1.54
CA PHE A 29 10.54 -6.99 2.45
C PHE A 29 10.18 -7.39 3.88
N ALA A 30 10.82 -6.76 4.86
CA ALA A 30 10.45 -6.96 6.24
C ALA A 30 9.10 -6.24 6.55
N PRO A 31 8.19 -6.83 7.34
CA PRO A 31 6.87 -6.24 7.60
C PRO A 31 6.90 -4.83 8.21
N ASP A 32 7.93 -4.53 9.00
CA ASP A 32 8.20 -3.23 9.62
C ASP A 32 8.68 -2.18 8.61
N GLU A 33 9.46 -2.56 7.61
CA GLU A 33 9.83 -1.70 6.48
C GLU A 33 8.58 -1.28 5.70
N VAL A 34 7.70 -2.22 5.38
CA VAL A 34 6.43 -1.91 4.69
C VAL A 34 5.54 -1.02 5.56
N ASN A 35 5.49 -1.26 6.86
CA ASN A 35 4.77 -0.39 7.79
C ASN A 35 5.37 1.03 7.82
N TYR A 36 6.68 1.15 7.74
CA TYR A 36 7.36 2.44 7.68
C TYR A 36 7.02 3.19 6.38
N MET A 37 6.99 2.51 5.24
CA MET A 37 6.56 3.09 3.96
C MET A 37 5.14 3.67 4.05
N ILE A 38 4.21 2.94 4.67
CA ILE A 38 2.84 3.42 4.89
C ILE A 38 2.84 4.66 5.80
N LYS A 39 3.54 4.60 6.93
CA LYS A 39 3.63 5.72 7.88
C LYS A 39 4.24 6.97 7.25
N LYS A 40 5.21 6.83 6.34
CA LYS A 40 5.83 7.95 5.62
C LYS A 40 4.81 8.75 4.79
N GLN A 41 3.75 8.11 4.28
CA GLN A 41 2.73 8.79 3.46
C GLN A 41 1.68 9.55 4.29
N VAL A 42 1.42 9.13 5.54
CA VAL A 42 0.30 9.65 6.35
C VAL A 42 0.71 10.24 7.70
N GLY A 43 2.02 10.23 7.99
CA GLY A 43 2.59 10.73 9.23
C GLY A 43 2.09 9.96 10.47
N LYS A 44 1.61 10.70 11.47
CA LYS A 44 1.14 10.16 12.76
C LYS A 44 -0.37 9.84 12.79
N LYS A 45 -1.08 9.96 11.66
CA LYS A 45 -2.53 9.70 11.63
C LYS A 45 -2.81 8.22 11.86
N SER A 46 -3.81 7.93 12.68
CA SER A 46 -4.36 6.57 12.81
C SER A 46 -5.07 6.16 11.51
N TYR A 47 -5.02 4.88 11.15
CA TYR A 47 -5.62 4.36 9.91
C TYR A 47 -7.13 4.68 9.78
N SER A 48 -7.87 4.66 10.90
CA SER A 48 -9.29 5.00 10.93
C SER A 48 -9.61 6.47 10.65
N LYS A 49 -8.59 7.33 10.61
CA LYS A 49 -8.71 8.79 10.38
C LYS A 49 -8.18 9.22 9.01
N LEU A 50 -7.81 8.27 8.15
CA LEU A 50 -7.30 8.56 6.82
C LEU A 50 -8.45 8.89 5.88
N SER A 51 -8.27 9.97 5.14
CA SER A 51 -9.13 10.28 4.01
C SER A 51 -8.86 9.33 2.84
N ARG A 52 -9.82 9.23 1.92
CA ARG A 52 -9.66 8.41 0.71
C ARG A 52 -8.44 8.80 -0.11
N SER A 53 -8.14 10.09 -0.25
CA SER A 53 -6.95 10.56 -0.99
C SER A 53 -5.65 10.11 -0.32
N GLU A 54 -5.61 10.03 1.01
CA GLU A 54 -4.46 9.50 1.74
C GLU A 54 -4.31 7.99 1.55
N LEU A 55 -5.42 7.24 1.56
CA LEU A 55 -5.40 5.82 1.25
C LEU A 55 -4.89 5.56 -0.18
N LEU A 56 -5.33 6.36 -1.16
CA LEU A 56 -4.85 6.26 -2.54
C LEU A 56 -3.35 6.53 -2.66
N LYS A 57 -2.82 7.52 -1.92
CA LYS A 57 -1.37 7.80 -1.89
C LYS A 57 -0.57 6.64 -1.31
N ILE A 58 -1.07 6.01 -0.24
CA ILE A 58 -0.45 4.79 0.30
C ILE A 58 -0.44 3.70 -0.77
N LYS A 59 -1.59 3.47 -1.41
CA LYS A 59 -1.73 2.44 -2.43
C LYS A 59 -0.75 2.63 -3.57
N GLU A 60 -0.67 3.84 -4.12
CA GLU A 60 0.24 4.21 -5.21
C GLU A 60 1.72 3.97 -4.81
N ALA A 61 2.11 4.38 -3.61
CA ALA A 61 3.47 4.14 -3.11
C ALA A 61 3.80 2.64 -3.02
N LEU A 62 2.88 1.81 -2.53
CA LEU A 62 3.10 0.36 -2.40
C LEU A 62 3.10 -0.35 -3.77
N VAL A 63 2.23 0.07 -4.70
CA VAL A 63 2.22 -0.45 -6.07
C VAL A 63 3.54 -0.15 -6.77
N ASN A 64 4.00 1.11 -6.72
CA ASN A 64 5.26 1.51 -7.34
C ASN A 64 6.44 0.73 -6.75
N GLN A 65 6.47 0.54 -5.44
CA GLN A 65 7.51 -0.25 -4.78
C GLN A 65 7.50 -1.70 -5.26
N LEU A 66 6.32 -2.32 -5.34
CA LEU A 66 6.18 -3.71 -5.78
C LEU A 66 6.59 -3.89 -7.26
N GLU A 67 6.24 -2.92 -8.11
CA GLU A 67 6.65 -2.91 -9.51
C GLU A 67 8.18 -2.85 -9.65
N ILE A 68 8.85 -1.97 -8.90
CA ILE A 68 10.32 -1.88 -8.87
C ILE A 68 10.91 -3.22 -8.41
N SER A 69 10.39 -3.80 -7.33
CA SER A 69 10.87 -5.07 -6.80
C SER A 69 10.74 -6.22 -7.80
N HIS A 70 9.61 -6.32 -8.51
CA HIS A 70 9.44 -7.31 -9.58
C HIS A 70 10.42 -7.09 -10.73
N LYS A 71 10.64 -5.84 -11.16
CA LYS A 71 11.63 -5.52 -12.20
C LYS A 71 13.03 -5.96 -11.79
N CYS A 72 13.45 -5.66 -10.56
CA CYS A 72 14.74 -6.08 -10.04
C CYS A 72 14.87 -7.61 -10.00
N LEU A 73 13.85 -8.33 -9.53
CA LEU A 73 13.87 -9.79 -9.47
C LEU A 73 13.92 -10.43 -10.86
N ASN A 74 13.25 -9.85 -11.86
CA ASN A 74 13.29 -10.35 -13.23
C ASN A 74 14.69 -10.16 -13.86
N LEU A 75 15.34 -9.01 -13.62
CA LEU A 75 16.72 -8.79 -14.10
C LEU A 75 17.71 -9.84 -13.57
N ILE A 76 17.54 -10.28 -12.32
CA ILE A 76 18.38 -11.31 -11.70
C ILE A 76 18.11 -12.70 -12.29
N LYS A 77 16.88 -12.98 -12.74
CA LYS A 77 16.51 -14.29 -13.33
C LYS A 77 16.97 -14.45 -14.78
N GLU A 78 17.19 -13.33 -15.48
CA GLU A 78 17.66 -13.31 -16.86
C GLU A 78 19.20 -13.25 -16.99
N SER A 79 19.91 -13.16 -15.85
CA SER A 79 21.38 -13.17 -15.77
C SER A 79 21.92 -14.52 -15.30
#